data_AF-A0A7G3BW45-F1
#
_entry.id   AF-A0A7G3BW45-F1
#
_cell.length_a   1.000
_cell.length_b   1.000
_cell.length_c   1.000
_cell.angle_alpha   90.00
_cell.angle_beta   90.00
_cell.angle_gamma   90.00
#
_symmetry.space_group_name_H-M   'P 1'
#
loop_
_entity.id
_entity.type
_entity.pdbx_description
1 polymer ?
#
loop_
_entity_poly.entity_id
_entity_poly.type
_entity_poly.pdbx_seq_one_letter_code
_entity_poly.pdbx_strand_id
1 'polypeptide(L)'
;MIVLSFLLILFGMFVLYKCSAKQISQASLKQQQRLIRFKKQFRGCAFICFLVAGSLLALTYGRSIGFVSWWILATPVTFLMVLRINKVMSKPQKKLKN
;
A
#
# COMPACT_ATOMS: atom_id res chain seq x y z
N MET A 1 -9.23 10.75 15.34
CA MET A 1 -8.06 9.84 15.43
C MET A 1 -8.15 8.63 14.48
N ILE A 2 -9.33 8.02 14.32
CA ILE A 2 -9.55 6.93 13.32
C ILE A 2 -9.26 7.38 11.88
N VAL A 3 -9.81 8.51 11.43
CA VAL A 3 -9.64 8.99 10.04
C VAL A 3 -8.17 9.20 9.69
N LEU A 4 -7.40 9.79 10.61
CA LEU A 4 -5.95 9.97 10.44
C LEU A 4 -5.22 8.62 10.34
N SER A 5 -5.54 7.67 11.23
CA SER A 5 -4.96 6.32 11.21
C SER A 5 -5.29 5.59 9.90
N PHE A 6 -6.51 5.75 9.40
CA PHE A 6 -6.94 5.20 8.11
C PHE A 6 -6.19 5.84 6.94
N LEU A 7 -6.00 7.16 6.93
CA LEU A 7 -5.20 7.85 5.92
C LEU A 7 -3.73 7.39 5.94
N LEU A 8 -3.14 7.17 7.12
CA LEU A 8 -1.78 6.63 7.24
C LEU A 8 -1.67 5.21 6.70
N ILE A 9 -2.65 4.35 6.98
CA ILE A 9 -2.70 2.97 6.45
C ILE A 9 -2.85 3.00 4.93
N LEU A 10 -3.75 3.84 4.39
CA LEU A 10 -3.91 4.03 2.96
C LEU A 10 -2.62 4.52 2.30
N PHE A 11 -1.95 5.50 2.91
CA PHE A 11 -0.70 6.05 2.39
C PHE A 11 0.43 5.02 2.40
N GLY A 12 0.62 4.32 3.52
CA GLY A 12 1.63 3.26 3.64
C GLY A 12 1.42 2.15 2.62
N MET A 13 0.17 1.72 2.44
CA MET A 13 -0.19 0.76 1.41
C MET A 13 0.01 1.30 0.00
N PHE A 14 -0.38 2.54 -0.29
CA PHE A 14 -0.17 3.16 -1.60
C PHE A 14 1.32 3.25 -1.97
N VAL A 15 2.17 3.56 -1.00
CA VAL A 15 3.63 3.56 -1.19
C VAL A 15 4.14 2.16 -1.53
N LEU A 16 3.65 1.12 -0.82
CA LEU A 16 3.98 -0.27 -1.12
C LEU A 16 3.44 -0.71 -2.50
N TYR A 17 2.30 -0.19 -2.94
CA TYR A 17 1.72 -0.45 -4.26
C TYR A 17 2.64 0.03 -5.36
N LYS A 18 3.02 1.31 -5.28
CA LYS A 18 3.93 1.95 -6.24
C LYS A 18 5.30 1.28 -6.27
N CYS A 19 5.74 0.70 -5.16
CA CYS A 19 6.97 -0.08 -5.06
C CYS A 19 6.83 -1.55 -5.51
N SER A 20 5.63 -2.01 -5.88
CA SER A 20 5.41 -3.38 -6.34
C SER A 20 6.03 -3.61 -7.72
N ALA A 21 6.72 -4.75 -7.87
CA ALA A 21 7.47 -5.09 -9.08
C ALA A 21 6.63 -5.06 -10.36
N LYS A 22 5.33 -5.40 -10.28
CA LYS A 22 4.40 -5.38 -11.42
C LYS A 22 4.01 -3.96 -11.87
N GLN A 23 4.05 -2.97 -10.97
CA GLN A 23 3.85 -1.56 -11.34
C GLN A 23 5.15 -0.92 -11.82
N ILE A 24 6.27 -1.28 -11.21
CA ILE A 24 7.61 -0.83 -11.61
C ILE A 24 7.91 -1.24 -13.06
N SER A 25 7.51 -2.44 -13.49
CA SER A 25 7.67 -2.89 -14.88
C SER A 25 6.74 -2.20 -15.89
N GLN A 26 5.70 -1.50 -15.42
CA GLN A 26 4.81 -0.69 -16.27
C GLN A 26 5.08 0.82 -16.16
N ALA A 27 5.98 1.23 -15.26
CA ALA A 27 6.35 2.62 -15.07
C ALA A 27 7.46 3.03 -16.05
N SER A 28 7.51 4.31 -16.39
CA SER A 28 8.57 4.89 -17.24
C SER A 28 9.96 4.55 -16.69
N LEU A 29 10.93 4.28 -17.57
CA LEU A 29 12.33 3.94 -17.25
C LEU A 29 12.96 4.86 -16.18
N LYS A 30 12.66 6.17 -16.23
CA LYS A 30 13.13 7.17 -15.23
C LYS A 30 12.47 7.00 -13.85
N GLN A 31 11.18 6.68 -13.82
CA GLN A 31 10.45 6.39 -12.58
C GLN A 31 10.86 5.05 -11.99
N GLN A 32 11.16 4.07 -12.85
CA GLN A 32 11.63 2.74 -12.49
C GLN A 32 12.96 2.81 -11.74
N GLN A 33 13.96 3.51 -12.28
CA GLN A 33 15.26 3.68 -11.62
C GLN A 33 15.15 4.41 -10.28
N ARG A 34 14.29 5.44 -10.20
CA ARG A 34 14.07 6.18 -8.95
C ARG A 34 13.38 5.31 -7.90
N LEU A 35 12.34 4.56 -8.28
CA LEU A 35 11.63 3.63 -7.40
C LEU A 35 12.51 2.48 -6.92
N ILE A 36 13.39 1.94 -7.77
CA ILE A 36 14.34 0.88 -7.39
C ILE A 36 15.39 1.42 -6.40
N ARG A 37 15.96 2.60 -6.67
CA ARG A 37 16.96 3.24 -5.79
C ARG A 37 16.38 3.57 -4.41
N PHE A 38 15.14 4.07 -4.37
CA PHE A 38 14.46 4.45 -3.13
C PHE A 38 13.56 3.37 -2.54
N LYS A 39 13.51 2.17 -3.13
CA LYS A 39 12.62 1.06 -2.71
C LYS A 39 12.74 0.75 -1.22
N LYS A 40 13.97 0.73 -0.71
CA LYS A 40 14.27 0.43 0.70
C LYS A 40 13.73 1.53 1.63
N GLN A 41 13.90 2.79 1.24
CA GLN A 41 13.40 3.95 1.99
C GLN A 41 11.88 4.03 1.96
N PHE A 42 11.25 3.87 0.79
CA PHE A 42 9.79 3.85 0.68
C PHE A 42 9.15 2.72 1.48
N ARG A 43 9.77 1.53 1.48
CA ARG A 43 9.30 0.40 2.30
C ARG A 43 9.45 0.71 3.79
N GLY A 44 10.57 1.33 4.18
CA GLY A 44 10.79 1.82 5.55
C GLY A 44 9.73 2.85 5.97
N CYS A 45 9.47 3.87 5.14
CA CYS A 45 8.42 4.86 5.39
C CYS A 45 7.04 4.21 5.54
N ALA A 46 6.71 3.22 4.71
CA ALA A 46 5.45 2.49 4.83
C ALA A 46 5.34 1.76 6.17
N PHE A 47 6.41 1.06 6.60
CA PHE A 47 6.44 0.41 7.92
C PHE A 47 6.30 1.41 9.06
N ILE A 48 6.94 2.58 8.97
CA ILE A 48 6.80 3.64 9.98
C ILE A 48 5.37 4.16 10.02
N CYS A 49 4.75 4.46 8.88
CA CYS A 49 3.33 4.87 8.82
C CYS A 49 2.42 3.83 9.45
N PHE A 50 2.72 2.55 9.23
CA PHE A 50 1.99 1.44 9.80
C PHE A 50 2.12 1.34 11.32
N LEU A 51 3.34 1.46 11.85
CA LEU A 51 3.60 1.46 13.29
C LEU A 51 2.95 2.68 13.98
N VAL A 52 3.01 3.85 13.35
CA VAL A 52 2.37 5.07 13.87
C VAL A 52 0.86 4.92 13.88
N ALA A 53 0.24 4.40 12.81
CA ALA A 53 -1.20 4.15 12.77
C ALA A 53 -1.65 3.15 13.85
N GLY A 54 -0.93 2.04 14.00
CA GLY A 54 -1.21 1.04 15.03
C GLY A 54 -1.06 1.59 16.45
N SER A 55 0.00 2.36 16.70
CA SER A 55 0.24 3.01 18.01
C SER A 55 -0.86 4.02 18.33
N LEU A 56 -1.31 4.80 17.35
CA LEU A 56 -2.36 5.80 17.54
C LEU A 56 -3.73 5.16 17.83
N LEU A 57 -4.05 4.05 17.14
CA LEU A 57 -5.24 3.24 17.41
C LEU A 57 -5.18 2.58 18.79
N ALA A 58 -4.02 2.05 19.18
CA ALA A 58 -3.80 1.43 20.49
C ALA A 58 -3.91 2.43 21.66
N LEU A 59 -3.49 3.68 21.46
CA LEU A 59 -3.65 4.75 22.45
C LEU A 59 -5.11 5.20 22.58
N THR A 60 -5.89 5.15 21.49
CA THR A 60 -7.26 5.68 21.48
C THR A 60 -8.29 4.66 21.99
N TYR A 61 -8.15 3.38 21.61
CA TYR A 61 -9.14 2.32 21.90
C TYR A 61 -8.60 1.24 22.85
N GLY A 62 -7.38 1.39 23.35
CA GLY A 62 -6.68 0.35 24.10
C GLY A 62 -5.91 -0.61 23.19
N ARG A 63 -4.87 -1.25 23.74
CA ARG A 63 -3.88 -2.02 22.97
C ARG A 63 -4.48 -3.18 22.17
N SER A 64 -5.47 -3.89 22.74
CA SER A 64 -6.11 -5.03 22.07
C SER A 64 -7.00 -4.58 20.92
N ILE A 65 -7.91 -3.64 21.17
CA ILE A 65 -8.86 -3.14 20.17
C ILE A 65 -8.10 -2.41 19.06
N GLY A 66 -7.11 -1.58 19.41
CA GLY A 66 -6.29 -0.87 18.44
C GLY A 66 -5.52 -1.79 17.49
N PHE A 67 -5.00 -2.92 17.99
CA PHE A 67 -4.31 -3.91 17.16
C PHE A 67 -5.28 -4.62 16.20
N VAL A 68 -6.44 -5.06 16.70
CA VAL A 68 -7.45 -5.74 15.87
C VAL A 68 -8.03 -4.79 14.82
N SER A 69 -8.39 -3.56 15.20
CA SER A 69 -8.87 -2.53 14.28
C SER A 69 -7.83 -2.18 13.21
N TRP A 70 -6.55 -2.15 13.58
CA TRP A 70 -5.46 -1.91 12.62
C TRP A 70 -5.42 -3.00 11.54
N TRP A 71 -5.53 -4.27 11.90
CA TRP A 71 -5.60 -5.38 10.94
C TRP A 71 -6.87 -5.35 10.08
N ILE A 72 -8.03 -5.08 10.69
CA ILE A 72 -9.31 -4.98 9.99
C ILE A 72 -9.25 -3.92 8.89
N LEU A 73 -8.57 -2.80 9.12
CA LEU A 73 -8.42 -1.74 8.11
C LEU A 73 -7.35 -2.07 7.07
N ALA A 74 -6.26 -2.76 7.43
CA ALA A 74 -5.19 -3.11 6.50
C ALA A 74 -5.62 -4.18 5.47
N THR A 75 -6.49 -5.11 5.85
CA THR A 75 -6.92 -6.25 5.02
C THR A 75 -7.66 -5.87 3.73
N PRO A 76 -8.71 -5.02 3.74
CA PRO A 76 -9.38 -4.62 2.50
C PRO A 76 -8.46 -3.80 1.59
N VAL A 77 -7.57 -3.00 2.17
CA VAL A 77 -6.61 -2.18 1.41
C VAL A 77 -5.57 -3.07 0.73
N THR A 78 -4.98 -4.04 1.45
CA THR A 78 -4.06 -5.05 0.87
C THR A 78 -4.74 -5.85 -0.24
N PHE A 79 -5.97 -6.30 -0.01
CA PHE A 79 -6.74 -7.05 -0.99
C PHE A 79 -7.02 -6.26 -2.27
N LEU A 80 -7.51 -5.02 -2.15
CA LEU A 80 -7.74 -4.12 -3.29
C LEU A 80 -6.46 -3.92 -4.11
N MET A 81 -5.34 -3.81 -3.42
CA MET A 81 -4.03 -3.65 -4.04
C MET A 81 -3.57 -4.89 -4.79
N VAL A 82 -3.76 -6.08 -4.22
CA VAL A 82 -3.47 -7.35 -4.89
C VAL A 82 -4.32 -7.51 -6.15
N LEU A 83 -5.61 -7.18 -6.08
CA LEU A 83 -6.50 -7.20 -7.26
C LEU A 83 -6.03 -6.25 -8.36
N ARG A 84 -5.57 -5.04 -7.99
CA ARG A 84 -5.00 -4.06 -8.92
C ARG A 84 -3.67 -4.51 -9.53
N ILE A 85 -2.77 -5.08 -8.73
CA ILE A 85 -1.48 -5.66 -9.17
C ILE A 85 -1.70 -6.79 -10.17
N ASN A 86 -2.69 -7.64 -9.92
CA ASN A 86 -2.97 -8.81 -10.76
C ASN A 86 -3.77 -8.48 -12.03
N LYS A 87 -4.08 -7.19 -12.30
CA LYS A 87 -4.88 -6.78 -13.47
C LYS A 87 -6.20 -7.54 -13.63
N VAL A 88 -6.70 -8.21 -12.58
CA VAL A 88 -7.96 -8.96 -12.63
C VAL A 88 -9.15 -8.00 -12.88
N MET A 89 -8.97 -6.73 -12.51
CA MET A 89 -9.89 -5.62 -12.82
C MET A 89 -9.55 -4.82 -14.08
N SER A 90 -8.42 -5.10 -14.76
CA SER A 90 -8.10 -4.44 -16.01
C SER A 90 -8.76 -5.21 -17.14
N LYS A 91 -9.72 -4.58 -17.83
CA LYS A 91 -10.37 -5.10 -19.04
C LYS A 91 -9.32 -5.77 -19.94
N PRO A 92 -9.61 -6.95 -20.53
CA PRO A 92 -8.66 -7.64 -21.39
C PRO A 92 -8.18 -6.66 -22.46
N GLN A 93 -6.87 -6.41 -22.47
CA GLN A 93 -6.23 -5.69 -23.56
C GLN A 93 -6.47 -6.53 -24.82
N LYS A 94 -7.42 -6.10 -25.67
CA LYS A 94 -7.52 -6.61 -27.03
C LYS A 94 -6.14 -6.44 -27.64
N LYS A 95 -5.42 -7.56 -27.82
CA LYS A 95 -4.20 -7.57 -28.63
C LYS A 95 -4.63 -7.09 -30.02
N LEU A 96 -4.29 -5.84 -30.35
CA LEU A 96 -4.38 -5.36 -31.71
C LEU A 96 -3.28 -6.10 -32.47
N LYS A 97 -3.70 -7.15 -33.18
CA LYS A 97 -2.86 -7.96 -34.05
C LYS A 97 -2.70 -7.14 -35.34
N ASN A 98 -1.54 -6.52 -35.51
CA ASN A 98 -1.08 -6.09 -36.84
C ASN A 98 -0.67 -7.33 -37.64
#